data_AF-A0A1S1RF98-F1
#
_entry.id   AF-A0A1S1RF98-F1
#
_cell.length_a   1.000
_cell.length_b   1.000
_cell.length_c   1.000
_cell.angle_alpha   90.00
_cell.angle_beta   90.00
_cell.angle_gamma   90.00
#
_symmetry.space_group_name_H-M   'P 1'
#
loop_
_entity.id
_entity.type
_entity.pdbx_description
1 polymer ?
#
loop_
_entity_poly.entity_id
_entity_poly.type
_entity_poly.pdbx_seq_one_letter_code
_entity_poly.pdbx_strand_id
1 'polypeptide(L)'
;MSTPTDPVTAAPEAAPEAASAGVAAGLAAGLIEAEAERRAQQADSQREVLFADELLPGVGGERLSLRQGLAAGGSVTFLTLMTLSALDELESAALTTLAPDIRDAFGLSDGAIVFISAAAGAFLVLGALPMGWLADRCRRSRVIGWAGVVFSVMVLASGLAANAFPCTPHVRAVS
;
A
#
# COMPACT_ATOMS: atom_id res chain seq x y z
N MET A 1 16.18 30.56 100.70
CA MET A 1 15.65 29.58 99.73
C MET A 1 15.68 30.25 98.36
N SER A 2 16.57 29.73 97.51
CA SER A 2 16.66 29.84 96.05
C SER A 2 16.73 31.20 95.35
N THR A 3 17.89 31.38 94.70
CA THR A 3 18.26 32.33 93.64
C THR A 3 17.46 32.12 92.35
N PRO A 4 17.21 33.17 91.55
CA PRO A 4 16.80 33.04 90.16
C PRO A 4 18.04 32.91 89.25
N THR A 5 18.02 31.95 88.34
CA THR A 5 18.96 31.87 87.21
C THR A 5 18.14 31.54 85.97
N ASP A 6 17.96 32.52 85.09
CA ASP A 6 17.42 32.33 83.74
C ASP A 6 18.38 31.48 82.90
N PRO A 7 17.86 30.67 81.98
CA PRO A 7 18.56 30.36 80.75
C PRO A 7 17.78 30.87 79.53
N VAL A 8 18.37 31.91 78.91
CA VAL A 8 18.57 32.10 77.46
C VAL A 8 17.44 31.64 76.54
N THR A 9 16.71 32.64 76.03
CA THR A 9 15.92 32.61 74.80
C THR A 9 16.77 32.11 73.62
N ALA A 10 16.54 30.87 73.18
CA ALA A 10 16.92 30.42 71.85
C ALA A 10 15.87 30.95 70.85
N ALA A 11 16.30 31.79 69.91
CA ALA A 11 15.48 32.22 68.79
C ALA A 11 15.12 31.00 67.91
N PRO A 12 13.88 30.89 67.41
CA PRO A 12 13.49 29.77 66.57
C PRO A 12 14.09 29.90 65.16
N GLU A 13 14.97 28.97 64.86
CA GLU A 13 15.49 28.62 63.55
C GLU A 13 14.35 27.98 62.71
N ALA A 14 13.56 28.80 62.01
CA ALA A 14 12.46 28.31 61.17
C ALA A 14 12.28 29.20 59.92
N ALA A 15 13.17 29.11 58.93
CA ALA A 15 13.05 29.94 57.73
C ALA A 15 13.68 29.45 56.40
N PRO A 16 13.63 28.15 56.04
CA PRO A 16 13.77 27.79 54.61
C PRO A 16 12.53 27.15 53.97
N GLU A 17 11.69 26.43 54.75
CA GLU A 17 10.57 25.63 54.20
C GLU A 17 9.29 26.45 53.95
N ALA A 18 9.00 27.43 54.81
CA ALA A 18 7.90 28.37 54.58
C ALA A 18 8.16 29.29 53.37
N ALA A 19 9.44 29.61 53.12
CA ALA A 19 9.85 30.42 51.98
C ALA A 19 9.75 29.62 50.66
N SER A 20 10.15 28.34 50.65
CA SER A 20 10.02 27.48 49.47
C SER A 20 8.57 27.16 49.11
N ALA A 21 7.71 26.97 50.11
CA ALA A 21 6.26 26.81 49.91
C ALA A 21 5.62 28.07 49.29
N GLY A 22 6.04 29.27 49.73
CA GLY A 22 5.61 30.54 49.14
C GLY A 22 6.05 30.71 47.68
N VAL A 23 7.29 30.29 47.35
CA VAL A 23 7.80 30.31 45.97
C VAL A 23 7.06 29.31 45.08
N ALA A 24 6.80 28.09 45.57
CA ALA A 24 6.03 27.09 44.86
C ALA A 24 4.58 27.54 44.61
N ALA A 25 3.95 28.15 45.61
CA ALA A 25 2.62 28.74 45.47
C ALA A 25 2.60 29.91 44.47
N GLY A 26 3.64 30.74 44.45
CA GLY A 26 3.81 31.82 43.48
C GLY A 26 3.98 31.29 42.04
N LEU A 27 4.76 30.21 41.85
CA LEU A 27 4.91 29.56 40.55
C LEU A 27 3.64 28.84 40.10
N ALA A 28 2.91 28.20 41.01
CA ALA A 28 1.63 27.57 40.72
C ALA A 28 0.58 28.63 40.33
N ALA A 29 0.50 29.74 41.07
CA ALA A 29 -0.37 30.86 40.72
C ALA A 29 0.01 31.48 39.37
N GLY A 30 1.30 31.68 39.11
CA GLY A 30 1.80 32.17 37.81
C GLY A 30 1.52 31.23 36.65
N LEU A 31 1.64 29.90 36.86
CA LEU A 31 1.28 28.89 35.86
C LEU A 31 -0.24 28.84 35.61
N ILE A 32 -1.07 28.99 36.66
CA ILE A 32 -2.53 29.02 36.52
C ILE A 32 -2.96 30.23 35.70
N GLU A 33 -2.38 31.40 35.96
CA GLU A 33 -2.65 32.63 35.20
C GLU A 33 -2.18 32.49 33.74
N ALA A 34 -0.96 31.98 33.51
CA ALA A 34 -0.43 31.76 32.17
C ALA A 34 -1.21 30.70 31.37
N GLU A 35 -1.72 29.65 32.03
CA GLU A 35 -2.61 28.66 31.41
C GLU A 35 -4.02 29.21 31.19
N ALA A 36 -4.51 30.15 32.01
CA ALA A 36 -5.78 30.82 31.78
C ALA A 36 -5.74 31.67 30.50
N GLU A 37 -4.64 32.40 30.27
CA GLU A 37 -4.41 33.14 29.02
C GLU A 37 -4.26 32.20 27.81
N ARG A 38 -3.51 31.10 27.94
CA ARG A 38 -3.42 30.08 26.88
C ARG A 38 -4.75 29.43 26.59
N ARG A 39 -5.58 29.13 27.61
CA ARG A 39 -6.92 28.56 27.43
C ARG A 39 -7.88 29.53 26.77
N ALA A 40 -7.79 30.83 27.04
CA ALA A 40 -8.58 31.83 26.34
C ALA A 40 -8.21 31.92 24.86
N GLN A 41 -6.91 31.89 24.55
CA GLN A 41 -6.41 31.84 23.16
C GLN A 41 -6.71 30.50 22.49
N GLN A 42 -6.61 29.39 23.22
CA GLN A 42 -6.98 28.04 22.77
C GLN A 42 -8.47 27.84 22.66
N ALA A 43 -9.33 28.57 23.36
CA ALA A 43 -10.79 28.49 23.17
C ALA A 43 -11.19 29.16 21.86
N ASP A 44 -10.53 30.27 21.52
CA ASP A 44 -10.69 30.93 20.22
C ASP A 44 -10.06 30.11 19.08
N SER A 45 -8.93 29.41 19.32
CA SER A 45 -8.31 28.50 18.34
C SER A 45 -8.82 27.06 18.36
N GLN A 46 -9.49 26.55 19.39
CA GLN A 46 -10.24 25.26 19.38
C GLN A 46 -11.64 25.45 18.80
N ARG A 47 -12.06 26.70 18.57
CA ARG A 47 -13.07 27.03 17.57
C ARG A 47 -12.53 26.87 16.14
N GLU A 48 -11.36 26.26 15.97
CA GLU A 48 -10.89 25.63 14.75
C GLU A 48 -11.48 24.21 14.65
N VAL A 49 -12.60 24.13 13.92
CA VAL A 49 -13.09 22.96 13.18
C VAL A 49 -12.93 21.61 13.89
N LEU A 50 -13.83 21.31 14.84
CA LEU A 50 -14.21 19.93 15.11
C LEU A 50 -14.86 19.40 13.83
N PHE A 51 -14.08 18.78 12.97
CA PHE A 51 -14.59 18.07 11.79
C PHE A 51 -15.59 17.03 12.31
N ALA A 52 -16.87 17.20 11.97
CA ALA A 52 -17.85 16.14 12.19
C ALA A 52 -17.32 14.85 11.55
N ASP A 53 -17.55 13.69 12.15
CA ASP A 53 -17.12 12.39 11.60
C ASP A 53 -17.57 12.19 10.14
N GLU A 54 -18.65 12.87 9.73
CA GLU A 54 -19.20 12.98 8.38
C GLU A 54 -18.27 13.65 7.34
N LEU A 55 -17.23 14.37 7.78
CA LEU A 55 -16.23 15.02 6.93
C LEU A 55 -14.94 14.20 6.79
N LEU A 56 -14.82 13.08 7.51
CA LEU A 56 -13.68 12.17 7.41
C LEU A 56 -13.94 11.15 6.28
N PRO A 57 -13.17 11.15 5.17
CA PRO A 57 -13.35 10.20 4.10
C PRO A 57 -13.14 8.76 4.62
N GLY A 58 -14.22 7.98 4.68
CA GLY A 58 -14.20 6.58 5.08
C GLY A 58 -14.65 6.27 6.51
N VAL A 59 -15.07 7.27 7.30
CA VAL A 59 -15.68 7.04 8.63
C VAL A 59 -17.18 7.33 8.53
N GLY A 60 -18.04 6.39 8.95
CA GLY A 60 -19.50 6.58 8.94
C GLY A 60 -20.23 6.36 7.61
N GLY A 61 -19.50 6.11 6.51
CA GLY A 61 -20.10 5.83 5.20
C GLY A 61 -21.06 4.63 5.20
N GLU A 62 -22.15 4.74 4.46
CA GLU A 62 -23.17 3.71 4.33
C GLU A 62 -22.54 2.39 3.83
N ARG A 63 -22.79 1.28 4.55
CA ARG A 63 -22.19 -0.02 4.23
C ARG A 63 -22.71 -0.51 2.88
N LEU A 64 -21.87 -0.46 1.85
CA LEU A 64 -22.24 -0.99 0.54
C LEU A 64 -22.29 -2.52 0.59
N SER A 65 -23.41 -3.09 0.15
CA SER A 65 -23.49 -4.53 -0.10
C SER A 65 -22.58 -4.93 -1.28
N LEU A 66 -22.13 -6.18 -1.34
CA LEU A 66 -21.27 -6.67 -2.44
C LEU A 66 -21.87 -6.40 -3.82
N ARG A 67 -23.20 -6.50 -3.95
CA ARG A 67 -23.93 -6.20 -5.19
C ARG A 67 -23.90 -4.70 -5.53
N GLN A 68 -24.06 -3.83 -4.54
CA GLN A 68 -23.94 -2.38 -4.73
C GLN A 68 -22.51 -1.96 -5.03
N GLY A 69 -21.50 -2.57 -4.38
CA GLY A 69 -20.09 -2.33 -4.69
C GLY A 69 -19.74 -2.74 -6.12
N LEU A 70 -20.25 -3.88 -6.60
CA LEU A 70 -20.03 -4.35 -7.97
C LEU A 70 -20.76 -3.46 -9.01
N ALA A 71 -21.97 -3.01 -8.70
CA ALA A 71 -22.72 -2.09 -9.56
C ALA A 71 -22.06 -0.71 -9.62
N ALA A 72 -21.57 -0.19 -8.49
CA ALA A 72 -20.88 1.10 -8.40
C ALA A 72 -19.48 1.07 -9.05
N GLY A 73 -18.74 -0.03 -8.90
CA GLY A 73 -17.41 -0.23 -9.48
C GLY A 73 -17.40 -0.64 -10.96
N GLY A 74 -18.56 -0.99 -11.51
CA GLY A 74 -18.72 -1.42 -12.90
C GLY A 74 -18.55 -2.93 -13.07
N SER A 75 -19.68 -3.63 -13.22
CA SER A 75 -19.73 -5.08 -13.39
C SER A 75 -18.94 -5.56 -14.62
N VAL A 76 -18.90 -4.77 -15.70
CA VAL A 76 -18.13 -5.08 -16.91
C VAL A 76 -16.63 -5.09 -16.63
N THR A 77 -16.11 -4.09 -15.91
CA THR A 77 -14.70 -4.04 -15.51
C THR A 77 -14.34 -5.22 -14.64
N PHE A 78 -15.20 -5.54 -13.67
CA PHE A 78 -15.01 -6.70 -12.81
C PHE A 78 -14.98 -8.02 -13.60
N LEU A 79 -15.97 -8.25 -14.47
CA LEU A 79 -16.01 -9.46 -15.31
C LEU A 79 -14.80 -9.56 -16.23
N THR A 80 -14.37 -8.43 -16.79
CA THR A 80 -13.17 -8.37 -17.64
C THR A 80 -11.94 -8.78 -16.84
N LEU A 81 -11.68 -8.12 -15.70
CA LEU A 81 -10.54 -8.45 -14.83
C LEU A 81 -10.60 -9.89 -14.33
N MET A 82 -11.79 -10.38 -13.97
CA MET A 82 -11.97 -11.75 -13.51
C MET A 82 -11.67 -12.76 -14.63
N THR A 83 -12.10 -12.48 -15.86
CA THR A 83 -11.79 -13.33 -17.01
C THR A 83 -10.30 -13.30 -17.33
N LEU A 84 -9.68 -12.12 -17.32
CA LEU A 84 -8.23 -11.99 -17.53
C LEU A 84 -7.44 -12.74 -16.47
N SER A 85 -7.83 -12.62 -15.20
CA SER A 85 -7.17 -13.32 -14.08
C SER A 85 -7.33 -14.83 -14.19
N ALA A 86 -8.52 -15.31 -14.54
CA ALA A 86 -8.75 -16.74 -14.72
C ALA A 86 -7.95 -17.32 -15.90
N LEU A 87 -7.79 -16.53 -16.98
CA LEU A 87 -7.00 -16.94 -18.14
C LEU A 87 -5.50 -16.98 -17.82
N ASP A 88 -4.99 -15.99 -17.06
CA ASP A 88 -3.60 -15.95 -16.60
C ASP A 88 -3.24 -17.16 -15.73
N GLU A 89 -4.13 -17.50 -14.78
CA GLU A 89 -3.97 -18.71 -13.96
C GLU A 89 -4.02 -19.99 -14.81
N LEU A 90 -4.93 -20.06 -15.78
CA LEU A 90 -5.05 -21.21 -16.69
C LEU A 90 -3.79 -21.39 -17.55
N GLU A 91 -3.25 -20.31 -18.10
CA GLU A 91 -2.01 -20.33 -18.89
C GLU A 91 -0.83 -20.81 -18.05
N SER A 92 -0.66 -20.24 -16.86
CA SER A 92 0.41 -20.64 -15.93
C SER A 92 0.33 -22.12 -15.54
N ALA A 93 -0.89 -22.62 -15.26
CA ALA A 93 -1.12 -24.02 -14.95
C ALA A 93 -0.83 -24.96 -16.13
N ALA A 94 -1.22 -24.55 -17.35
CA ALA A 94 -0.94 -25.29 -18.56
C ALA A 94 0.57 -25.37 -18.83
N LEU A 95 1.26 -24.23 -18.76
CA LEU A 95 2.71 -24.16 -18.93
C LEU A 95 3.45 -24.98 -17.88
N THR A 96 3.05 -24.94 -16.61
CA THR A 96 3.69 -25.76 -15.56
C THR A 96 3.57 -27.25 -15.84
N THR A 97 2.45 -27.67 -16.41
CA THR A 97 2.19 -29.09 -16.75
C THR A 97 2.98 -29.53 -18.00
N LEU A 98 3.05 -28.67 -19.03
CA LEU A 98 3.73 -28.97 -20.31
C LEU A 98 5.22 -28.63 -20.34
N ALA A 99 5.69 -27.74 -19.45
CA ALA A 99 7.08 -27.32 -19.36
C ALA A 99 8.10 -28.47 -19.34
N PRO A 100 7.90 -29.57 -18.58
CA PRO A 100 8.85 -30.68 -18.61
C PRO A 100 8.96 -31.34 -19.99
N ASP A 101 7.84 -31.58 -20.68
CA ASP A 101 7.83 -32.19 -22.01
C ASP A 101 8.51 -31.28 -23.05
N ILE A 102 8.29 -29.97 -22.95
CA ILE A 102 8.93 -28.97 -23.81
C ILE A 102 10.45 -28.92 -23.54
N ARG A 103 10.87 -28.87 -22.27
CA ARG A 103 12.30 -28.88 -21.91
C ARG A 103 13.02 -30.07 -22.53
N ASP A 104 12.42 -31.25 -22.39
CA ASP A 104 13.03 -32.51 -22.81
C ASP A 104 13.09 -32.60 -24.35
N ALA A 105 12.07 -32.09 -25.05
CA ALA A 105 12.05 -31.99 -26.51
C ALA A 105 13.13 -31.04 -27.08
N PHE A 106 13.44 -29.95 -26.37
CA PHE A 106 14.43 -28.95 -26.79
C PHE A 106 15.83 -29.14 -26.16
N GLY A 107 16.01 -30.13 -25.28
CA GLY A 107 17.29 -30.40 -24.61
C GLY A 107 17.79 -29.26 -23.72
N LEU A 108 16.87 -28.47 -23.15
CA LEU A 108 17.22 -27.30 -22.34
C LEU A 108 17.66 -27.73 -20.92
N SER A 109 18.69 -27.07 -20.38
CA SER A 109 19.08 -27.26 -18.99
C SER A 109 18.13 -26.50 -18.05
N ASP A 110 17.92 -27.01 -16.83
CA ASP A 110 17.06 -26.35 -15.83
C ASP A 110 17.50 -24.90 -15.54
N GLY A 111 18.81 -24.63 -15.57
CA GLY A 111 19.36 -23.29 -15.40
C GLY A 111 19.03 -22.35 -16.57
N ALA A 112 18.96 -22.87 -17.80
CA ALA A 112 18.57 -22.08 -18.97
C ALA A 112 17.10 -21.65 -18.88
N ILE A 113 16.22 -22.52 -18.40
CA ILE A 113 14.79 -22.21 -18.18
C ILE A 113 14.65 -21.11 -17.14
N VAL A 114 15.32 -21.24 -15.99
CA VAL A 114 15.29 -20.21 -14.94
C VAL A 114 15.82 -18.87 -15.45
N PHE A 115 16.90 -18.87 -16.23
CA PHE A 115 17.46 -17.66 -16.82
C PHE A 115 16.49 -16.97 -17.79
N ILE A 116 15.89 -17.72 -18.71
CA ILE A 116 14.92 -17.18 -19.69
C ILE A 116 13.69 -16.64 -18.97
N SER A 117 13.15 -17.38 -17.99
CA SER A 117 12.00 -16.94 -17.20
C SER A 117 12.31 -15.66 -16.41
N ALA A 118 13.50 -15.56 -15.80
CA ALA A 118 13.93 -14.35 -15.09
C ALA A 118 14.11 -13.16 -16.04
N ALA A 119 14.72 -13.37 -17.21
CA ALA A 119 14.89 -12.33 -18.23
C ALA A 119 13.53 -11.84 -18.77
N ALA A 120 12.59 -12.76 -19.04
CA ALA A 120 11.24 -12.43 -19.47
C ALA A 120 10.49 -11.62 -18.40
N GLY A 121 10.56 -12.05 -17.14
CA GLY A 121 9.98 -11.31 -16.01
C GLY A 121 10.57 -9.91 -15.86
N ALA A 122 11.90 -9.77 -15.97
CA ALA A 122 12.56 -8.47 -15.92
C ALA A 122 12.08 -7.55 -17.07
N PHE A 123 11.92 -8.10 -18.27
CA PHE A 123 11.42 -7.35 -19.42
C PHE A 123 9.95 -6.91 -19.23
N LEU A 124 9.10 -7.75 -18.66
CA LEU A 124 7.71 -7.39 -18.31
C LEU A 124 7.67 -6.25 -17.28
N VAL A 125 8.49 -6.30 -16.24
CA VAL A 125 8.59 -5.22 -15.24
C VAL A 125 9.05 -3.92 -15.89
N LEU A 126 10.12 -3.99 -16.70
CA LEU A 126 10.64 -2.84 -17.44
C LEU A 126 9.63 -2.27 -18.44
N GLY A 127 8.79 -3.12 -19.03
CA GLY A 127 7.74 -2.71 -19.98
C GLY A 127 6.49 -2.15 -19.28
N ALA A 128 6.13 -2.65 -18.10
CA ALA A 128 4.95 -2.21 -17.36
C ALA A 128 5.06 -0.76 -16.87
N LEU A 129 6.25 -0.33 -16.44
CA LEU A 129 6.54 1.03 -15.97
C LEU A 129 6.23 2.12 -17.01
N PRO A 130 6.82 2.10 -18.22
CA PRO A 130 6.52 3.08 -19.26
C PRO A 130 5.09 2.96 -19.77
N MET A 131 4.51 1.75 -19.78
CA MET A 131 3.13 1.53 -20.21
C MET A 131 2.14 2.20 -19.24
N GLY A 132 2.34 2.07 -17.93
CA GLY A 132 1.55 2.76 -16.91
C GLY A 132 1.65 4.28 -17.05
N TRP A 133 2.86 4.81 -17.23
CA TRP A 133 3.05 6.25 -17.46
C TRP A 133 2.37 6.75 -18.75
N LEU A 134 2.43 5.96 -19.82
CA LEU A 134 1.81 6.31 -21.10
C LEU A 134 0.28 6.21 -21.07
N ALA A 135 -0.28 5.29 -20.27
CA ALA A 135 -1.71 5.10 -20.07
C ALA A 135 -2.37 6.29 -19.35
N ASP A 136 -1.63 6.97 -18.47
CA ASP A 136 -2.12 8.12 -17.72
C ASP A 136 -2.01 9.45 -18.49
N ARG A 137 -1.07 9.56 -19.43
CA ARG A 137 -0.75 10.85 -20.10
C ARG A 137 -1.29 11.01 -21.51
N CYS A 138 -1.82 9.96 -22.14
CA CYS A 138 -2.36 10.01 -23.50
C CYS A 138 -3.89 9.76 -23.54
N ARG A 139 -4.54 10.14 -24.65
CA ARG A 139 -5.96 9.83 -24.88
C ARG A 139 -6.14 8.30 -24.86
N ARG A 140 -6.68 7.76 -23.74
CA ARG A 140 -6.83 6.33 -23.42
C ARG A 140 -7.27 5.46 -24.62
N SER A 141 -8.17 5.95 -25.47
CA SER A 141 -8.69 5.19 -26.61
C SER A 141 -7.66 4.86 -27.70
N ARG A 142 -6.69 5.75 -27.97
CA ARG A 142 -5.69 5.49 -29.03
C ARG A 142 -4.60 4.53 -28.60
N VAL A 143 -4.20 4.58 -27.33
CA VAL A 143 -3.17 3.68 -26.78
C VAL A 143 -3.67 2.25 -26.81
N ILE A 144 -4.93 2.01 -26.39
CA ILE A 144 -5.57 0.68 -26.42
C ILE A 144 -5.68 0.17 -27.86
N GLY A 145 -6.07 1.04 -28.81
CA GLY A 145 -6.17 0.66 -30.22
C GLY A 145 -4.83 0.22 -30.82
N TRP A 146 -3.77 1.02 -30.64
CA TRP A 146 -2.44 0.67 -31.18
C TRP A 146 -1.83 -0.55 -30.49
N ALA A 147 -2.01 -0.69 -29.17
CA ALA A 147 -1.58 -1.89 -28.45
C ALA A 147 -2.27 -3.14 -28.99
N GLY A 148 -3.59 -3.07 -29.23
CA GLY A 148 -4.36 -4.18 -29.82
C GLY A 148 -3.88 -4.56 -31.22
N VAL A 149 -3.56 -3.58 -32.07
CA VAL A 149 -3.02 -3.83 -33.43
C VAL A 149 -1.66 -4.51 -33.35
N VAL A 150 -0.73 -3.97 -32.57
CA VAL A 150 0.62 -4.55 -32.42
C VAL A 150 0.54 -5.96 -31.85
N PHE A 151 -0.28 -6.17 -30.81
CA PHE A 151 -0.51 -7.48 -30.22
C PHE A 151 -1.09 -8.47 -31.22
N SER A 152 -2.11 -8.07 -31.99
CA SER A 152 -2.73 -8.94 -33.00
C SER A 152 -1.75 -9.34 -34.10
N VAL A 153 -0.91 -8.41 -34.57
CA VAL A 153 0.13 -8.69 -35.56
C VAL A 153 1.16 -9.69 -35.00
N MET A 154 1.58 -9.50 -33.74
CA MET A 154 2.53 -10.39 -33.08
C MET A 154 1.95 -11.80 -32.89
N VAL A 155 0.70 -11.91 -32.42
CA VAL A 155 0.00 -13.19 -32.28
C VAL A 155 -0.13 -13.90 -33.61
N LEU A 156 -0.47 -13.18 -34.67
CA LEU A 156 -0.58 -13.72 -36.02
C LEU A 156 0.78 -14.24 -36.52
N ALA A 157 1.86 -13.49 -36.29
CA ALA A 157 3.21 -13.92 -36.62
C ALA A 157 3.64 -15.19 -35.85
N SER A 158 3.33 -15.27 -34.55
CA SER A 158 3.60 -16.46 -33.72
C SER A 158 2.83 -17.69 -34.20
N GLY A 159 1.56 -17.52 -34.58
CA GLY A 159 0.74 -18.61 -35.14
C GLY A 159 1.29 -19.14 -36.48
N LEU A 160 1.77 -18.24 -37.35
CA LEU A 160 2.40 -18.63 -38.61
C LEU A 160 3.73 -19.38 -38.39
N ALA A 161 4.51 -19.01 -37.37
CA ALA A 161 5.75 -19.71 -37.03
C ALA A 161 5.51 -21.13 -36.50
N ALA A 162 4.51 -21.32 -35.63
CA ALA A 162 4.16 -22.64 -35.10
C ALA A 162 3.62 -23.60 -36.18
N ASN A 163 2.95 -23.07 -37.20
CA ASN A 163 2.41 -23.86 -38.31
C ASN A 163 3.48 -24.30 -39.33
N ALA A 164 4.72 -23.79 -39.21
CA ALA A 164 5.84 -24.13 -40.09
C ALA A 164 6.60 -25.41 -39.66
N PHE A 165 6.20 -26.06 -38.57
CA PHE A 165 6.68 -27.39 -38.19
C PHE A 165 5.75 -28.47 -38.78
N PRO A 166 6.05 -29.04 -39.97
CA PRO A 166 5.32 -30.20 -40.44
C PRO A 166 5.52 -31.36 -39.46
N CYS A 167 4.41 -31.82 -38.90
CA CYS A 167 4.30 -33.14 -38.27
C CYS A 167 4.66 -34.18 -39.34
N THR A 168 5.91 -34.63 -39.39
CA THR A 168 6.26 -35.89 -40.04
C THR A 168 5.74 -37.03 -39.17
N PRO A 169 4.73 -37.80 -39.61
CA PRO A 169 4.25 -38.94 -38.85
C PRO A 169 5.26 -40.08 -39.02
N HIS A 170 6.15 -40.28 -38.05
CA HIS A 170 6.91 -41.52 -37.97
C HIS A 170 6.00 -42.60 -37.39
N VAL A 171 5.18 -43.20 -38.27
CA VAL A 171 4.54 -44.48 -38.01
C VAL A 171 5.67 -45.51 -37.82
N ARG A 172 6.02 -45.83 -36.57
CA ARG A 172 6.73 -47.06 -36.27
C ARG A 172 5.68 -48.16 -36.15
N ALA A 173 5.58 -48.92 -37.24
CA ALA A 173 4.95 -50.22 -37.24
C ALA A 173 5.57 -51.06 -36.11
N VAL A 174 4.70 -51.57 -35.25
CA VAL A 174 4.98 -52.71 -34.39
C VAL A 174 5.21 -53.91 -35.31
N SER A 175 6.39 -54.52 -35.19
CA SER A 175 6.68 -55.90 -35.61
C SER A 175 7.80 -56.44 -34.73
#